data_AF-M4VI16-F1
#
_entry.id   AF-M4VI16-F1
#
_cell.length_a   1.000
_cell.length_b   1.000
_cell.length_c   1.000
_cell.angle_alpha   90.00
_cell.angle_beta   90.00
_cell.angle_gamma   90.00
#
_symmetry.space_group_name_H-M   'P 1'
#
loop_
_entity.id
_entity.type
_entity.pdbx_description
1 polymer ?
#
loop_
_entity_poly.entity_id
_entity_poly.type
_entity_poly.pdbx_seq_one_letter_code
_entity_poly.pdbx_strand_id
1 'polypeptide(L)'
;MPRRILEGNVVSDKMDKTVTVLVERRTMHPVYKKYIRKSDKYAAHDEQNMYKVGDRVQIEECRPISKRKSWRVVAGLGDAATRQAPEVTEKAAAEPKAKKAPAKAGAKTAAAKKPAAKKTAAKKKDA
;
A
#
# COMPACT_ATOMS: atom_id res chain seq x y z
N MET A 1 -2.73 16.19 29.67
CA MET A 1 -3.81 15.27 29.28
C MET A 1 -3.22 14.13 28.46
N PRO A 2 -3.67 12.88 28.63
CA PRO A 2 -3.17 11.75 27.86
C PRO A 2 -3.53 11.87 26.39
N ARG A 3 -2.66 11.41 25.49
CA ARG A 3 -2.92 11.38 24.04
C ARG A 3 -3.91 10.26 23.74
N ARG A 4 -4.84 10.51 22.81
CA ARG A 4 -5.80 9.50 22.39
C ARG A 4 -5.12 8.47 21.50
N ILE A 5 -5.41 7.20 21.79
CA ILE A 5 -4.93 6.07 21.00
C ILE A 5 -6.14 5.34 20.41
N LEU A 6 -6.07 5.04 19.11
CA LEU A 6 -7.11 4.33 18.37
C LEU A 6 -6.52 3.10 17.70
N GLU A 7 -7.35 2.09 17.50
CA GLU A 7 -6.97 0.86 16.79
C GLU A 7 -7.82 0.74 15.52
N GLY A 8 -7.20 0.25 14.44
CA GLY A 8 -7.91 0.07 13.18
C GLY A 8 -7.09 -0.74 12.18
N ASN A 9 -7.70 -0.98 11.01
CA ASN A 9 -7.07 -1.75 9.94
C ASN A 9 -6.56 -0.80 8.85
N VAL A 10 -5.41 -1.11 8.27
CA VAL A 10 -4.87 -0.36 7.13
C VAL A 10 -5.65 -0.69 5.87
N VAL A 11 -6.26 0.33 5.26
CA VAL A 11 -7.04 0.20 4.01
C VAL A 11 -6.22 0.59 2.78
N SER A 12 -5.27 1.52 2.91
CA SER A 12 -4.40 1.89 1.80
C SER A 12 -3.02 2.35 2.25
N ASP A 13 -2.03 1.94 1.47
CA ASP A 13 -0.59 2.24 1.60
C ASP A 13 -0.05 2.98 0.35
N LYS A 14 -0.95 3.50 -0.51
CA LYS A 14 -0.57 4.11 -1.80
C LYS A 14 0.24 5.41 -1.68
N MET A 15 0.32 5.99 -0.49
CA MET A 15 0.97 7.27 -0.24
C MET A 15 2.31 7.05 0.47
N ASP A 16 3.34 7.80 0.09
CA ASP A 16 4.61 7.71 0.79
C ASP A 16 4.49 8.22 2.24
N LYS A 17 5.15 7.51 3.16
CA LYS A 17 5.22 7.79 4.59
C LYS A 17 3.86 7.97 5.26
N THR A 18 2.83 7.36 4.69
CA THR A 18 1.43 7.58 5.09
C THR A 18 0.59 6.34 4.83
N VAL A 19 -0.10 5.90 5.88
CA VAL A 19 -1.10 4.83 5.77
C VAL A 19 -2.49 5.37 6.09
N THR A 20 -3.50 4.90 5.36
CA THR A 20 -4.90 5.22 5.67
C THR A 20 -5.48 4.11 6.53
N VAL A 21 -5.80 4.44 7.78
CA VAL A 21 -6.34 3.50 8.77
C VAL A 21 -7.85 3.71 8.90
N LEU A 22 -8.61 2.64 8.80
CA LEU A 22 -10.04 2.62 9.09
C LEU A 22 -10.24 2.23 10.56
N VAL A 23 -10.77 3.16 11.34
CA VAL A 23 -11.10 2.94 12.75
C VAL A 23 -12.60 2.78 12.87
N GLU A 24 -13.02 1.70 13.51
CA GLU A 24 -14.42 1.44 13.79
C GLU A 24 -14.74 1.74 15.26
N ARG A 25 -15.84 2.44 15.50
CA ARG A 25 -16.39 2.66 16.83
C ARG A 25 -17.86 2.29 16.86
N ARG A 26 -18.30 1.78 18.00
CA ARG A 26 -19.73 1.56 18.28
C ARG A 26 -20.24 2.77 19.06
N THR A 27 -21.31 3.37 18.58
CA THR A 27 -21.97 4.49 19.26
C THR A 27 -23.44 4.18 19.40
N MET A 28 -24.00 4.48 20.56
CA MET A 28 -25.42 4.32 20.84
C MET A 28 -26.21 5.43 20.15
N HIS A 29 -27.25 5.08 19.42
CA HIS A 29 -28.17 6.08 18.89
C HIS A 29 -28.91 6.76 20.05
N PRO A 30 -28.96 8.10 20.14
CA PRO A 30 -29.46 8.81 21.32
C PRO A 30 -30.93 8.49 21.65
N VAL A 31 -31.79 8.39 20.62
CA VAL A 31 -33.23 8.11 20.79
C VAL A 31 -33.49 6.60 20.93
N TYR A 32 -33.17 5.82 19.89
CA TYR A 32 -33.50 4.39 19.81
C TYR A 32 -32.61 3.46 20.64
N LYS A 33 -31.54 3.96 21.28
CA LYS A 33 -30.65 3.18 22.15
C LYS A 33 -29.96 1.97 21.48
N LYS A 34 -30.06 1.84 20.15
CA LYS A 34 -29.39 0.82 19.35
C LYS A 34 -27.91 1.16 19.16
N TYR A 35 -27.03 0.17 19.29
CA TYR A 35 -25.61 0.32 18.96
C TYR A 35 -25.40 0.29 17.44
N ILE A 36 -24.85 1.37 16.89
CA ILE A 36 -24.53 1.50 15.47
C ILE A 36 -23.01 1.57 15.31
N ARG A 37 -22.47 0.91 14.28
CA ARG A 37 -21.05 1.01 13.91
C ARG A 37 -20.84 2.25 13.05
N LYS A 38 -19.87 3.09 13.42
CA LYS A 38 -19.38 4.21 12.62
C LYS A 38 -17.91 3.97 12.30
N SER A 39 -17.52 4.16 11.05
CA SER A 39 -16.15 4.03 10.59
C SER A 39 -15.64 5.39 10.10
N ASP A 40 -14.46 5.77 10.59
CA ASP A 40 -13.77 7.00 10.20
C ASP A 40 -12.37 6.62 9.66
N LYS A 41 -11.92 7.29 8.60
CA LYS A 41 -10.60 7.06 8.00
C LYS A 41 -9.60 8.11 8.46
N TYR A 42 -8.45 7.67 8.94
CA TYR A 42 -7.37 8.53 9.44
C TYR A 42 -6.12 8.35 8.60
N ALA A 43 -5.45 9.46 8.27
CA ALA A 43 -4.13 9.42 7.66
C ALA A 43 -3.08 9.41 8.77
N ALA A 44 -2.40 8.27 8.93
CA ALA A 44 -1.36 8.08 9.93
C ALA A 44 0.02 8.18 9.29
N HIS A 45 0.96 8.77 10.01
CA HIS A 45 2.35 8.86 9.62
C HIS A 45 3.12 7.62 10.07
N ASP A 46 3.80 7.03 9.09
CA ASP A 46 4.82 6.01 9.26
C ASP A 46 6.05 6.50 8.48
N GLU A 47 7.24 6.51 9.09
CA GLU A 47 8.46 6.99 8.44
C GLU A 47 9.12 5.91 7.58
N GLN A 48 8.93 4.65 7.95
CA GLN A 48 9.63 3.51 7.38
C GLN A 48 8.77 2.71 6.38
N ASN A 49 7.50 3.10 6.18
CA ASN A 49 6.54 2.41 5.31
C ASN A 49 6.47 0.90 5.61
N MET A 50 6.49 0.55 6.90
CA MET A 50 6.53 -0.84 7.36
C MET A 50 5.17 -1.53 7.25
N TYR A 51 4.09 -0.77 7.41
CA TYR A 51 2.73 -1.31 7.47
C TYR A 51 2.09 -1.39 6.08
N LYS A 52 1.50 -2.54 5.78
CA LYS A 52 0.85 -2.84 4.51
C LYS A 52 -0.66 -2.88 4.66
N VAL A 53 -1.37 -2.92 3.54
CA VAL A 53 -2.83 -3.09 3.53
C VAL A 53 -3.21 -4.41 4.19
N GLY A 54 -4.19 -4.35 5.11
CA GLY A 54 -4.66 -5.51 5.87
C GLY A 54 -4.14 -5.57 7.31
N ASP A 55 -3.04 -4.88 7.61
CA ASP A 55 -2.46 -4.91 8.95
C ASP A 55 -3.36 -4.19 9.97
N ARG A 56 -3.41 -4.73 11.19
CA ARG A 56 -4.06 -4.08 12.34
C ARG A 56 -3.04 -3.23 13.09
N VAL A 57 -3.32 -1.95 13.21
CA VAL A 57 -2.39 -0.94 13.75
C VAL A 57 -3.02 -0.10 14.83
N GLN A 58 -2.17 0.39 15.73
CA GLN A 58 -2.50 1.35 16.76
C GLN A 58 -1.94 2.72 16.39
N ILE A 59 -2.80 3.74 16.41
CA ILE A 59 -2.47 5.12 16.04
C ILE A 59 -2.63 6.07 17.23
N GLU A 60 -1.71 7.01 17.38
CA GLU A 60 -1.74 8.07 18.39
C GLU A 60 -2.00 9.45 17.77
N GLU A 61 -2.69 10.32 18.51
CA GLU A 61 -2.76 11.74 18.17
C GLU A 61 -1.37 12.38 18.28
N CYS A 62 -0.97 13.11 17.24
CA CYS A 62 0.31 13.82 17.21
C CYS A 62 0.13 15.28 16.76
N ARG A 63 1.23 16.04 16.78
CA ARG A 63 1.23 17.37 16.13
C ARG A 63 0.82 17.20 14.66
N PRO A 64 0.10 18.15 14.05
CA PRO A 64 -0.20 18.08 12.63
C PRO A 64 1.10 18.00 11.81
N ILE A 65 1.22 16.94 11.00
CA ILE A 65 2.35 16.73 10.06
C ILE A 65 1.95 17.28 8.68
N SER A 66 0.66 17.19 8.35
CA SER A 66 0.08 17.78 7.14
C SER A 66 -1.37 18.20 7.40
N LYS A 67 -2.05 18.70 6.35
CA LYS A 67 -3.48 19.09 6.42
C LYS A 67 -4.40 17.96 6.89
N ARG A 68 -4.07 16.69 6.62
CA ARG A 68 -4.88 15.52 6.99
C ARG A 68 -4.15 14.53 7.91
N LYS A 69 -2.82 14.58 7.96
CA LYS A 69 -1.99 13.68 8.77
C LYS A 69 -1.75 14.30 10.14
N SER A 70 -2.61 13.95 11.09
CA SER A 70 -2.49 14.34 12.51
C SER A 70 -2.34 13.13 13.44
N TRP A 71 -2.06 11.97 12.86
CA TRP A 71 -1.93 10.70 13.57
C TRP A 71 -0.58 10.07 13.26
N ARG A 72 0.00 9.35 14.22
CA ARG A 72 1.24 8.58 14.07
C ARG A 72 0.97 7.12 14.40
N VAL A 73 1.61 6.19 13.69
CA VAL A 73 1.52 4.76 14.01
C VAL A 73 2.46 4.44 15.18
N VAL A 74 1.94 3.77 16.21
CA VAL A 74 2.68 3.42 17.43
C VAL A 74 3.11 1.95 17.41
N ALA A 75 2.18 1.06 17.10
CA ALA A 75 2.40 -0.37 17.17
C ALA A 75 1.57 -1.11 16.11
N GLY A 76 2.14 -2.17 15.55
CA GLY A 76 1.37 -3.18 14.81
C GLY A 76 0.84 -4.22 15.79
N LEU A 77 -0.49 -4.36 15.88
CA LEU A 77 -1.12 -5.47 16.59
C LEU A 77 -1.19 -6.63 15.61
N GLY A 78 -0.04 -7.25 15.32
CA GLY A 78 0.05 -8.36 14.37
C GLY A 78 -0.93 -9.48 14.73
N ASP A 79 -1.58 -10.05 13.71
CA ASP A 79 -2.38 -11.25 13.86
C ASP A 79 -1.47 -12.39 14.34
N ALA A 80 -1.71 -12.85 15.57
CA ALA A 80 -1.01 -14.00 16.16
C ALA A 80 -1.29 -15.34 15.43
N ALA A 81 -2.01 -15.33 14.30
CA ALA A 81 -2.44 -16.50 13.54
C ALA A 81 -1.39 -17.05 12.56
N THR A 82 -0.25 -16.37 12.37
CA THR A 82 0.90 -16.94 11.65
C THR A 82 2.14 -16.98 12.56
N ARG A 83 2.04 -17.76 13.63
CA ARG A 83 3.19 -18.51 14.14
C ARG A 83 3.19 -19.88 13.48
N GLN A 84 3.46 -19.92 12.18
CA GLN A 84 4.14 -21.11 11.68
C GLN A 84 5.59 -20.95 12.09
N ALA A 85 6.04 -21.83 12.97
CA ALA A 85 7.43 -21.99 13.30
C ALA A 85 8.22 -22.31 12.02
N PRO A 86 9.34 -21.62 11.77
CA PRO A 86 10.47 -22.26 11.13
C PRO A 86 11.50 -22.58 12.22
N GLU A 87 11.49 -23.83 12.69
CA GLU A 87 12.76 -24.42 13.14
C GLU A 87 13.67 -24.49 11.92
N VAL A 88 14.65 -23.59 11.89
CA VAL A 88 15.86 -23.76 11.11
C VAL A 88 16.64 -24.93 11.70
N THR A 89 16.73 -26.04 10.96
CA THR A 89 17.91 -26.91 11.04
C THR A 89 18.80 -26.60 9.83
N GLU A 90 20.04 -26.26 10.16
CA GLU A 90 21.08 -25.81 9.27
C GLU A 90 21.67 -26.96 8.42
N LYS A 91 22.03 -26.62 7.18
CA LYS A 91 23.24 -26.99 6.42
C LYS A 91 23.83 -28.41 6.55
N ALA A 92 23.88 -29.13 5.42
CA ALA A 92 25.07 -29.89 4.99
C ALA A 92 25.04 -30.28 3.49
N ALA A 93 26.16 -30.02 2.79
CA ALA A 93 26.67 -30.61 1.53
C ALA A 93 25.90 -30.31 0.20
N ALA A 94 26.48 -29.96 -0.96
CA ALA A 94 27.85 -29.89 -1.47
C ALA A 94 27.92 -29.02 -2.77
N GLU A 95 29.04 -28.33 -3.01
CA GLU A 95 29.48 -27.68 -4.27
C GLU A 95 30.01 -28.70 -5.31
N PRO A 96 30.54 -28.34 -6.51
CA PRO A 96 30.17 -27.32 -7.54
C PRO A 96 30.18 -27.91 -8.98
N LYS A 97 29.62 -27.20 -9.98
CA LYS A 97 30.04 -27.36 -11.40
C LYS A 97 30.11 -26.04 -12.15
N ALA A 98 31.33 -25.64 -12.50
CA ALA A 98 31.66 -24.61 -13.48
C ALA A 98 31.77 -25.20 -14.89
N LYS A 99 31.39 -24.38 -15.91
CA LYS A 99 31.79 -24.33 -17.34
C LYS A 99 30.63 -23.63 -18.09
N LYS A 100 30.77 -22.68 -19.01
CA LYS A 100 31.89 -22.07 -19.76
C LYS A 100 31.24 -20.96 -20.62
N ALA A 101 31.78 -19.73 -20.61
CA ALA A 101 31.51 -18.74 -21.67
C ALA A 101 32.29 -19.10 -22.93
N PRO A 102 31.79 -18.79 -24.15
CA PRO A 102 32.29 -17.62 -24.90
C PRO A 102 31.21 -16.88 -25.72
N ALA A 103 31.27 -15.55 -25.88
CA ALA A 103 31.66 -14.79 -27.10
C ALA A 103 30.95 -15.23 -28.40
N LYS A 104 30.45 -14.40 -29.34
CA LYS A 104 30.76 -13.01 -29.76
C LYS A 104 29.74 -12.59 -30.87
N ALA A 105 29.52 -11.28 -31.02
CA ALA A 105 29.39 -10.50 -32.27
C ALA A 105 28.17 -10.59 -33.23
N GLY A 106 27.73 -9.39 -33.70
CA GLY A 106 27.15 -9.13 -35.04
C GLY A 106 25.68 -8.66 -35.02
N ALA A 107 25.35 -7.35 -34.93
CA ALA A 107 25.38 -6.29 -35.95
C ALA A 107 24.13 -6.21 -36.88
N LYS A 108 23.40 -5.07 -36.76
CA LYS A 108 22.62 -4.26 -37.73
C LYS A 108 21.71 -4.99 -38.76
N THR A 109 20.49 -4.52 -39.07
CA THR A 109 20.25 -3.36 -39.96
C THR A 109 18.75 -2.97 -40.00
N ALA A 110 18.51 -1.69 -40.30
CA ALA A 110 17.24 -0.97 -40.44
C ALA A 110 16.48 -1.22 -41.76
N ALA A 111 15.17 -0.92 -41.77
CA ALA A 111 14.38 -0.25 -42.85
C ALA A 111 12.87 -0.36 -42.47
N ALA A 112 12.13 0.68 -42.08
CA ALA A 112 11.66 1.87 -42.82
C ALA A 112 10.65 1.59 -43.96
N LYS A 113 9.35 1.86 -43.74
CA LYS A 113 8.49 2.66 -44.65
C LYS A 113 7.10 3.00 -44.05
N LYS A 114 6.88 4.29 -43.76
CA LYS A 114 5.58 5.03 -43.83
C LYS A 114 5.45 5.54 -45.31
N PRO A 115 4.41 6.24 -45.80
CA PRO A 115 3.09 6.66 -45.25
C PRO A 115 1.92 6.63 -46.30
N ALA A 116 0.84 7.35 -45.98
CA ALA A 116 -0.21 7.97 -46.85
C ALA A 116 -1.54 7.19 -46.99
N ALA A 117 -2.64 7.69 -46.39
CA ALA A 117 -3.60 8.71 -46.88
C ALA A 117 -4.82 8.00 -47.56
N LYS A 118 -6.09 8.43 -47.47
CA LYS A 118 -6.66 9.78 -47.55
C LYS A 118 -8.21 9.74 -47.37
N LYS A 119 -8.78 10.75 -46.69
CA LYS A 119 -10.11 11.45 -46.86
C LYS A 119 -11.43 10.65 -46.77
N THR A 120 -12.56 11.18 -46.32
CA THR A 120 -13.23 12.51 -46.49
C THR A 120 -14.21 12.75 -45.31
N ALA A 121 -14.32 13.96 -44.72
CA ALA A 121 -15.26 15.09 -45.00
C ALA A 121 -16.75 14.77 -44.68
N ALA A 122 -17.63 15.60 -44.11
CA ALA A 122 -17.64 17.00 -43.67
C ALA A 122 -18.92 17.29 -42.81
N LYS A 123 -18.91 18.40 -42.03
CA LYS A 123 -19.97 19.44 -41.90
C LYS A 123 -21.34 19.04 -41.28
N LYS A 124 -21.84 19.65 -40.19
CA LYS A 124 -22.50 20.99 -40.04
C LYS A 124 -22.89 21.13 -38.53
N LYS A 125 -22.49 22.16 -37.77
CA LYS A 125 -23.18 23.44 -37.50
C LYS A 125 -24.70 23.36 -37.40
N ASP A 126 -25.23 23.55 -36.19
CA ASP A 126 -26.45 24.30 -35.82
C ASP A 126 -26.19 24.78 -34.37
N ALA A 127 -25.98 26.08 -34.13
CA ALA A 127 -26.97 27.16 -33.91
C ALA A 127 -27.31 27.28 -32.42
#